data_AF-M6JHV9-F1
#
_entry.id   AF-M6JHV9-F1
#
_cell.length_a   1.000
_cell.length_b   1.000
_cell.length_c   1.000
_cell.angle_alpha   90.00
_cell.angle_beta   90.00
_cell.angle_gamma   90.00
#
_symmetry.space_group_name_H-M   'P 1'
#
loop_
_entity.id
_entity.type
_entity.pdbx_description
1 polymer ?
#
loop_
_entity_poly.entity_id
_entity_poly.type
_entity_poly.pdbx_seq_one_letter_code
_entity_poly.pdbx_strand_id
1 'polypeptide(L)'
;MNPHSIVKIISLCFFWIPICLVCKIREEKGTYKNLEEALRNPDKVFVLKMKGTERKKLVTLSREIVRFQNLKELDLEGNQLKEFPKEIGNLKNLKLLHLNGNLLETLPKEIGKLYGFSLPREHYYCFQFL
;
A
#
# COMPACT_ATOMS: atom_id res chain seq x y z
N MET A 1 -40.01 5.33 -27.19
CA MET A 1 -38.56 5.27 -27.49
C MET A 1 -38.13 3.81 -27.43
N ASN A 2 -37.66 3.26 -28.55
CA ASN A 2 -37.49 1.82 -28.74
C ASN A 2 -36.07 1.38 -28.29
N PRO A 3 -35.91 0.41 -27.38
CA PRO A 3 -34.61 0.03 -26.79
C PRO A 3 -33.56 -0.42 -27.81
N HIS A 4 -33.97 -0.77 -29.03
CA HIS A 4 -33.08 -1.21 -30.11
C HIS A 4 -32.30 -0.08 -30.81
N SER A 5 -32.62 1.19 -30.55
CA SER A 5 -31.89 2.35 -31.13
C SER A 5 -30.74 2.86 -30.25
N ILE A 6 -30.74 2.52 -28.95
CA ILE A 6 -29.69 2.95 -28.00
C ILE A 6 -28.41 2.13 -28.21
N VAL A 7 -28.54 0.88 -28.64
CA VAL A 7 -27.42 -0.05 -28.85
C VAL A 7 -26.56 0.32 -30.07
N LYS A 8 -27.08 1.09 -31.04
CA LYS A 8 -26.31 1.52 -32.22
C LYS A 8 -25.46 2.77 -31.99
N ILE A 9 -25.74 3.58 -30.97
CA ILE A 9 -25.00 4.83 -30.71
C ILE A 9 -23.77 4.60 -29.82
N ILE A 10 -23.74 3.52 -29.04
CA ILE A 10 -22.62 3.19 -28.15
C ILE A 10 -21.44 2.52 -28.91
N SER A 11 -21.62 2.18 -30.19
CA SER A 11 -20.63 1.46 -31.01
C SER A 11 -19.62 2.33 -31.77
N LEU A 12 -19.66 3.67 -31.66
CA LEU A 12 -18.84 4.56 -32.50
C LEU A 12 -17.79 5.41 -31.76
N CYS A 13 -17.67 5.32 -30.44
CA CYS A 13 -16.70 6.13 -29.68
C CYS A 13 -15.45 5.37 -29.20
N PHE A 14 -15.10 4.24 -29.84
CA PHE A 14 -13.98 3.40 -29.39
C PHE A 14 -12.61 3.74 -29.97
N PHE A 15 -12.46 4.80 -30.77
CA PHE A 15 -11.23 4.97 -31.55
C PHE A 15 -10.36 6.19 -31.29
N TRP A 16 -10.65 7.07 -30.33
CA TRP A 16 -9.72 8.16 -29.95
C TRP A 16 -9.70 8.42 -28.43
N ILE A 17 -9.34 7.40 -27.65
CA ILE A 17 -8.69 7.68 -26.37
C ILE A 17 -7.20 7.44 -26.63
N PRO A 18 -6.34 8.48 -26.67
CA PRO A 18 -4.91 8.28 -26.83
C PRO A 18 -4.45 7.30 -25.77
N ILE A 19 -3.60 6.34 -26.15
CA ILE A 19 -3.03 5.31 -25.26
C ILE A 19 -2.47 5.91 -23.95
N CYS A 20 -2.13 7.21 -23.96
CA CYS A 20 -1.72 8.00 -22.80
C CYS A 20 -2.82 8.22 -21.72
N LEU A 21 -4.13 8.20 -22.04
CA LEU A 21 -5.19 8.31 -21.02
C LEU A 21 -5.48 6.95 -20.33
N VAL A 22 -5.30 5.84 -21.06
CA VAL A 22 -5.41 4.49 -20.47
C VAL A 22 -4.24 4.20 -19.52
N CYS A 23 -3.05 4.74 -19.80
CA CYS A 23 -1.89 4.63 -18.91
C CYS A 23 -2.09 5.35 -17.56
N LYS A 24 -2.76 6.52 -17.52
CA LYS A 24 -3.03 7.23 -16.25
C LYS A 24 -4.11 6.58 -15.37
N ILE A 25 -5.11 5.91 -15.96
CA ILE A 25 -6.20 5.24 -15.20
C ILE A 25 -5.72 3.94 -14.53
N ARG A 26 -4.54 3.40 -14.90
CA ARG A 26 -3.99 2.18 -14.28
C ARG A 26 -3.28 2.43 -12.95
N GLU A 27 -2.72 3.61 -12.71
CA GLU A 27 -1.87 3.86 -11.53
C GLU A 27 -2.64 4.11 -10.23
N GLU A 28 -3.92 4.52 -10.28
CA GLU A 28 -4.74 4.70 -9.07
C GLU A 28 -5.46 3.42 -8.61
N LYS A 29 -5.51 2.38 -9.45
CA LYS A 29 -6.24 1.14 -9.13
C LYS A 29 -5.47 0.32 -8.10
N GLY A 30 -5.79 0.53 -6.82
CA GLY A 30 -5.30 -0.27 -5.71
C GLY A 30 -4.45 0.47 -4.67
N THR A 31 -4.53 1.80 -4.68
CA THR A 31 -4.03 2.64 -3.59
C THR A 31 -5.13 2.89 -2.58
N TYR A 32 -4.89 2.57 -1.31
CA TYR A 32 -5.83 2.74 -0.22
C TYR A 32 -5.24 3.65 0.85
N LYS A 33 -6.08 4.49 1.47
CA LYS A 33 -5.65 5.43 2.52
C LYS A 33 -6.08 5.02 3.94
N ASN A 34 -6.88 3.97 4.03
CA ASN A 34 -7.43 3.49 5.28
C ASN A 34 -7.56 1.96 5.25
N LEU A 35 -7.45 1.35 6.42
CA LEU A 35 -7.49 -0.10 6.56
C LEU A 35 -8.87 -0.69 6.26
N GLU A 36 -9.95 0.01 6.62
CA GLU A 36 -11.32 -0.49 6.47
C GLU A 36 -11.70 -0.72 5.01
N GLU A 37 -11.37 0.22 4.13
CA GLU A 37 -11.60 0.15 2.70
C GLU A 37 -10.68 -0.88 2.03
N ALA A 38 -9.42 -0.97 2.49
CA ALA A 38 -8.47 -1.97 2.01
C ALA A 38 -8.97 -3.39 2.34
N LEU A 39 -9.52 -3.62 3.54
CA LEU A 39 -10.04 -4.91 3.97
C LEU A 39 -11.30 -5.34 3.21
N ARG A 40 -12.05 -4.40 2.60
CA ARG A 40 -13.17 -4.75 1.72
C ARG A 40 -12.71 -5.39 0.41
N ASN A 41 -11.49 -5.08 -0.05
CA ASN A 41 -10.96 -5.56 -1.33
C ASN A 41 -9.46 -5.93 -1.22
N PRO A 42 -9.09 -6.91 -0.37
CA PRO A 42 -7.69 -7.19 -0.03
C PRO A 42 -6.83 -7.57 -1.23
N ASP A 43 -7.40 -8.26 -2.22
CA ASP A 43 -6.68 -8.70 -3.43
C ASP A 43 -6.28 -7.54 -4.35
N LYS A 44 -6.94 -6.39 -4.23
CA LYS A 44 -6.68 -5.19 -5.03
C LYS A 44 -5.74 -4.21 -4.34
N VAL A 45 -5.31 -4.50 -3.12
CA VAL A 45 -4.43 -3.61 -2.35
C VAL A 45 -2.99 -3.80 -2.80
N PHE A 46 -2.49 -2.82 -3.56
CA PHE A 46 -1.08 -2.75 -3.97
C PHE A 46 -0.31 -1.73 -3.14
N VAL A 47 -0.97 -0.64 -2.74
CA VAL A 47 -0.38 0.44 -1.96
C VAL A 47 -1.33 0.79 -0.82
N LEU A 48 -0.82 0.84 0.40
CA LEU A 48 -1.58 1.25 1.58
C LEU A 48 -0.85 2.39 2.28
N LYS A 49 -1.48 3.57 2.31
CA LYS A 49 -0.93 4.78 2.93
C LYS A 49 -1.79 5.24 4.08
N MET A 50 -1.37 4.96 5.31
CA MET A 50 -2.05 5.42 6.52
C MET A 50 -1.13 6.40 7.25
N LYS A 51 -0.95 7.58 6.68
CA LYS A 51 -0.14 8.64 7.27
C LYS A 51 -0.78 9.17 8.55
N GLY A 52 0.00 9.23 9.61
CA GLY A 52 -0.43 9.80 10.88
C GLY A 52 -0.64 11.31 10.75
N THR A 53 -1.79 11.77 11.23
CA THR A 53 -2.13 13.19 11.33
C THR A 53 -2.39 13.54 12.79
N GLU A 54 -2.45 14.82 13.15
CA GLU A 54 -2.72 15.23 14.54
C GLU A 54 -4.01 14.64 15.11
N ARG A 55 -5.00 14.36 14.25
CA ARG A 55 -6.30 13.82 14.64
C ARG A 55 -6.34 12.29 14.73
N LYS A 56 -5.44 11.59 14.03
CA LYS A 56 -5.43 10.12 13.95
C LYS A 56 -4.00 9.63 13.76
N LYS A 57 -3.44 9.07 14.84
CA LYS A 57 -2.14 8.38 14.85
C LYS A 57 -2.36 6.93 15.27
N LEU A 58 -1.72 6.02 14.56
CA LEU A 58 -1.76 4.58 14.86
C LEU A 58 -0.74 4.28 15.97
N VAL A 59 -1.19 3.62 17.04
CA VAL A 59 -0.32 3.13 18.12
C VAL A 59 0.11 1.67 17.88
N THR A 60 -0.75 0.90 17.22
CA THR A 60 -0.49 -0.49 16.82
C THR A 60 -0.98 -0.73 15.39
N LEU A 61 -0.33 -1.67 14.69
CA LEU A 61 -0.75 -2.14 13.38
C LEU A 61 -1.44 -3.50 13.52
N SER A 62 -2.66 -3.61 12.99
CA SER A 62 -3.43 -4.85 13.07
C SER A 62 -2.77 -6.00 12.31
N ARG A 63 -2.91 -7.22 12.84
CA ARG A 63 -2.45 -8.47 12.21
C ARG A 63 -3.13 -8.74 10.87
N GLU A 64 -4.31 -8.15 10.64
CA GLU A 64 -5.06 -8.26 9.37
C GLU A 64 -4.27 -7.74 8.15
N ILE A 65 -3.18 -6.99 8.35
CA ILE A 65 -2.28 -6.57 7.27
C ILE A 65 -1.80 -7.75 6.42
N VAL A 66 -1.70 -8.95 7.00
CA VAL A 66 -1.31 -10.20 6.32
C VAL A 66 -2.23 -10.56 5.16
N ARG A 67 -3.47 -10.05 5.13
CA ARG A 67 -4.42 -10.37 4.05
C ARG A 67 -4.06 -9.70 2.74
N PHE A 68 -3.23 -8.66 2.75
CA PHE A 68 -2.83 -7.92 1.56
C PHE A 68 -1.65 -8.58 0.86
N GLN A 69 -1.86 -9.77 0.31
CA GLN A 69 -0.82 -10.58 -0.32
C GLN A 69 -0.16 -9.87 -1.53
N ASN A 70 -0.88 -8.94 -2.17
CA ASN A 70 -0.40 -8.16 -3.31
C ASN A 70 0.23 -6.81 -2.93
N LEU A 71 0.33 -6.51 -1.63
CA LEU A 71 0.85 -5.23 -1.13
C LEU A 71 2.33 -5.08 -1.52
N LYS A 72 2.66 -3.96 -2.16
CA LYS A 72 4.00 -3.60 -2.63
C LYS A 72 4.57 -2.42 -1.84
N GLU A 73 3.73 -1.51 -1.39
CA GLU A 73 4.12 -0.32 -0.63
C GLU A 73 3.21 -0.15 0.58
N LEU A 74 3.83 0.01 1.75
CA LEU A 74 3.15 0.32 3.01
C LEU A 74 3.74 1.61 3.58
N ASP A 75 2.94 2.66 3.64
CA ASP A 75 3.31 3.95 4.22
C ASP A 75 2.54 4.19 5.53
N LEU A 76 3.29 4.27 6.63
CA LEU A 76 2.81 4.48 7.99
C LEU A 76 3.54 5.64 8.66
N GLU A 77 4.06 6.58 7.87
CA GLU A 77 4.79 7.75 8.36
C GLU A 77 3.95 8.60 9.35
N GLY A 78 4.59 9.15 10.39
CA GLY A 78 3.98 10.13 11.30
C GLY A 78 3.00 9.54 12.33
N ASN A 79 3.03 8.22 12.52
CA ASN A 79 2.22 7.53 13.52
C ASN A 79 2.95 7.38 14.87
N GLN A 80 2.41 6.62 15.81
CA GLN A 80 3.00 6.36 17.13
C GLN A 80 3.21 4.86 17.34
N LEU A 81 3.53 4.13 16.27
CA LEU A 81 3.75 2.69 16.33
C LEU A 81 4.95 2.42 17.22
N LYS A 82 4.76 1.58 18.25
CA LYS A 82 5.82 1.11 19.15
C LYS A 82 6.38 -0.25 18.76
N GLU A 83 5.53 -1.07 18.15
CA GLU A 83 5.87 -2.42 17.70
C GLU A 83 5.21 -2.71 16.34
N PHE A 84 5.77 -3.70 15.64
CA PHE A 84 5.18 -4.27 14.43
C PHE A 84 4.72 -5.70 14.65
N PRO A 85 3.60 -6.12 14.04
CA PRO A 85 3.19 -7.52 14.04
C PRO A 85 4.24 -8.38 13.32
N LYS A 86 4.61 -9.53 13.89
CA LYS A 86 5.56 -10.48 13.30
C LYS A 86 5.07 -11.02 11.95
N GLU A 87 3.75 -11.02 11.76
CA GLU A 87 3.05 -11.41 10.54
C GLU A 87 3.42 -10.54 9.33
N ILE A 88 4.06 -9.38 9.51
CA ILE A 88 4.55 -8.54 8.41
C ILE A 88 5.51 -9.30 7.48
N GLY A 89 6.27 -10.26 7.99
CA GLY A 89 7.17 -11.09 7.17
C GLY A 89 6.45 -12.04 6.22
N ASN A 90 5.13 -12.19 6.34
CA ASN A 90 4.32 -12.96 5.39
C ASN A 90 3.98 -12.16 4.12
N LEU A 91 4.23 -10.84 4.11
CA LEU A 91 3.98 -9.97 2.95
C LEU A 91 5.09 -10.07 1.91
N LYS A 92 5.20 -11.22 1.24
CA LYS A 92 6.31 -11.54 0.33
C LYS A 92 6.48 -10.56 -0.85
N ASN A 93 5.44 -9.80 -1.19
CA ASN A 93 5.45 -8.83 -2.28
C ASN A 93 5.78 -7.40 -1.83
N LEU A 94 5.93 -7.15 -0.53
CA LEU A 94 6.21 -5.83 0.01
C LEU A 94 7.65 -5.41 -0.32
N LYS A 95 7.79 -4.29 -1.02
CA LYS A 95 9.07 -3.75 -1.49
C LYS A 95 9.45 -2.45 -0.79
N LEU A 96 8.45 -1.63 -0.45
CA LEU A 96 8.63 -0.32 0.16
C LEU A 96 7.87 -0.26 1.48
N LEU A 97 8.57 0.19 2.54
CA LEU A 97 8.03 0.33 3.88
C LEU A 97 8.49 1.67 4.46
N HIS A 98 7.56 2.60 4.67
CA HIS A 98 7.85 3.92 5.23
C HIS A 98 7.35 4.02 6.66
N LEU A 99 8.27 4.17 7.62
CA LEU A 99 7.99 4.19 9.06
C LEU A 99 8.48 5.45 9.77
N ASN A 100 8.93 6.46 9.03
CA ASN A 100 9.49 7.67 9.61
C ASN A 100 8.50 8.35 10.58
N GLY A 101 9.02 8.96 11.64
CA GLY A 101 8.18 9.65 12.64
C GLY A 101 7.25 8.72 13.42
N ASN A 102 7.66 7.46 13.65
CA ASN A 102 7.05 6.54 14.62
C ASN A 102 7.90 6.44 15.89
N LEU A 103 7.46 5.58 16.84
CA LEU A 103 8.13 5.33 18.13
C LEU A 103 8.68 3.89 18.20
N LEU A 104 9.11 3.35 17.06
CA LEU A 104 9.55 1.96 16.96
C LEU A 104 10.94 1.81 17.57
N GLU A 105 11.02 1.09 18.68
CA GLU A 105 12.29 0.76 19.32
C GLU A 105 13.00 -0.37 18.58
N THR A 106 12.24 -1.34 18.08
CA THR A 106 12.77 -2.49 17.35
C THR A 106 11.87 -2.85 16.17
N LEU A 107 12.47 -3.41 15.13
CA LEU A 107 11.74 -4.04 14.04
C LEU A 107 11.75 -5.57 14.21
N PRO A 108 10.64 -6.26 13.92
CA PRO A 108 10.63 -7.72 13.94
C PRO A 108 11.63 -8.25 12.91
N LYS A 109 12.40 -9.28 13.30
CA LYS A 109 13.36 -9.99 12.43
C LYS A 109 12.72 -10.49 11.13
N GLU A 110 11.41 -10.69 11.16
CA GLU A 110 10.56 -11.07 10.03
C GLU A 110 10.56 -10.03 8.89
N ILE A 111 10.83 -8.75 9.16
CA ILE A 111 11.02 -7.73 8.10
C ILE A 111 12.26 -8.04 7.24
N GLY A 112 13.29 -8.66 7.81
CA GLY A 112 14.46 -9.12 7.06
C GLY A 112 14.14 -10.21 6.02
N LYS A 113 12.95 -10.84 6.10
CA LYS A 113 12.46 -11.81 5.10
C LYS A 113 11.77 -11.16 3.90
N LEU A 114 11.55 -9.85 3.93
CA LEU A 114 11.06 -9.07 2.79
C LEU A 114 12.23 -8.88 1.83
N TYR A 115 12.55 -9.94 1.08
CA TYR A 115 13.71 -10.02 0.19
C TYR A 115 13.62 -8.95 -0.92
N GLY A 116 14.48 -7.95 -0.79
CA GLY A 116 14.62 -6.81 -1.68
C GLY A 116 15.55 -5.75 -1.10
N PHE A 117 15.68 -5.70 0.24
CA PHE A 117 16.79 -5.03 0.88
C PHE A 117 18.03 -5.95 0.79
N SER A 118 18.75 -5.91 -0.34
CA SER A 118 20.19 -6.07 -0.23
C SER A 118 20.67 -4.89 0.61
N LEU A 119 20.77 -5.06 1.92
CA LEU A 119 21.39 -4.05 2.77
C LEU A 119 22.79 -3.83 2.19
N PRO A 120 23.12 -2.66 1.61
CA PRO A 120 24.53 -2.34 1.43
C PRO A 120 25.12 -2.43 2.84
N ARG A 121 26.19 -3.22 2.98
CA ARG A 121 26.83 -3.56 4.27
C ARG A 121 27.27 -2.37 5.11
N GLU A 122 26.99 -1.13 4.69
CA GLU A 122 27.57 0.07 5.30
C GLU A 122 26.61 1.23 5.58
N HIS A 123 25.33 1.24 5.16
CA HIS A 123 24.44 2.39 5.45
C HIS A 123 23.26 2.03 6.35
N TYR A 124 23.55 1.96 7.65
CA TYR A 124 22.58 1.91 8.76
C TYR A 124 21.98 3.30 9.09
N TYR A 125 21.77 4.19 8.13
CA TYR A 125 21.37 5.57 8.44
C TYR A 125 19.86 5.80 8.63
N CYS A 126 19.07 4.74 8.86
CA CYS A 126 17.72 4.84 9.44
C CYS A 126 17.51 3.93 10.66
N PHE A 127 18.60 3.50 11.31
CA PHE A 127 18.59 2.78 12.59
C PHE A 127 19.54 3.40 13.61
N GLN A 128 19.63 4.73 13.66
CA GLN A 128 20.29 5.42 14.77
C GLN A 128 19.24 6.29 15.47
N PHE A 129 19.21 6.19 16.80
CA PHE A 129 18.25 6.73 17.77
C PHE A 129 17.11 5.79 18.19
N LEU A 130 17.51 4.66 18.77
CA LEU A 130 17.22 4.45 20.20
C LEU A 130 18.24 5.20 21.04
#